data_AF-A0A7X0NL09-F1
#
_entry.id   AF-A0A7X0NL09-F1
#
_cell.length_a   1.000
_cell.length_b   1.000
_cell.length_c   1.000
_cell.angle_alpha   90.00
_cell.angle_beta   90.00
_cell.angle_gamma   90.00
#
_symmetry.space_group_name_H-M   'P 1'
#
loop_
_entity.id
_entity.type
_entity.pdbx_description
1 polymer ?
#
loop_
_entity_poly.entity_id
_entity_poly.type
_entity_poly.pdbx_seq_one_letter_code
_entity_poly.pdbx_strand_id
1 'polypeptide(L)'
;MVRPTVASGGWMRRHVRDLALEIGLIGGLSALFTVGAGIFLNFSTDGEPQFNPAHVPPALLFSCLACAVPPVRDYVKARRASATGKPFTAGDLEAYKRLLKELREEAGSPRFAELDRRAGELGLGVGRAELELVTQKEKGTRWLEDAERAEPIIRAFLAVHEVPAAAGEPWIEAYRRLVTPPPGPDRRLRPAAFVTVLAVGAAGAFMGYVAYAESRVRESLYRPDVAVLSRYSPGRYLAVTGSETAPPRARLGPSIISKGPVPLYRWDLSPDKHDGSYHYQIRNRMTRRCLTPEARELTEGGYLTDAACDGSVEQLWRVSGDGAISQGGMCVEPNLGSTDAGTSLVLRTCVAGKLAQRWLVTGRMPGGLGSSVASSQNGICLDAAAGMTDLVTWECHGRDNQAFTYRRDARGDYEMKISGTCLGVSAARERRRPVRQACSGGPEQLWRFTFRSPHNDWLHWEVRHVATDLCLQLEPDFRSLSMGTCVRSNVQQWRTPGWLRPPDTPDRTGAGAAHRGTRTGGGGQFTYAHRS
;
A
#
# COMPACT_ATOMS: atom_id res chain seq x y z
N MET A 1 -10.42 -31.44 -71.63
CA MET A 1 -11.13 -30.43 -70.79
C MET A 1 -11.11 -30.92 -69.35
N VAL A 2 -10.22 -30.37 -68.52
CA VAL A 2 -10.10 -30.70 -67.09
C VAL A 2 -10.41 -29.42 -66.32
N ARG A 3 -11.46 -29.44 -65.50
CA ARG A 3 -11.78 -28.35 -64.56
C ARG A 3 -11.15 -28.67 -63.20
N PRO A 4 -10.50 -27.70 -62.52
CA PRO A 4 -10.03 -27.90 -61.16
C PRO A 4 -11.12 -27.55 -60.15
N THR A 5 -11.25 -28.38 -59.12
CA THR A 5 -12.06 -28.16 -57.92
C THR A 5 -11.27 -27.33 -56.90
N VAL A 6 -11.84 -26.20 -56.47
CA VAL A 6 -11.35 -25.39 -55.34
C VAL A 6 -12.24 -25.66 -54.13
N ALA A 7 -11.71 -26.37 -53.12
CA ALA A 7 -12.27 -26.37 -51.77
C ALA A 7 -11.27 -26.96 -50.76
N SER A 8 -10.57 -26.10 -49.98
CA SER A 8 -10.14 -26.39 -48.59
C SER A 8 -9.30 -25.24 -48.01
N GLY A 9 -9.92 -24.09 -47.71
CA GLY A 9 -9.22 -22.94 -47.09
C GLY A 9 -9.79 -22.46 -45.75
N GLY A 10 -10.93 -23.01 -45.31
CA GLY A 10 -11.68 -22.52 -44.15
C GLY A 10 -11.35 -23.20 -42.83
N TRP A 11 -10.96 -24.48 -42.84
CA TRP A 11 -10.78 -25.28 -41.63
C TRP A 11 -9.47 -24.93 -40.90
N MET A 12 -8.38 -24.75 -41.66
CA MET A 12 -7.06 -24.38 -41.13
C MET A 12 -7.06 -23.03 -40.41
N ARG A 13 -7.86 -22.05 -40.89
CA ARG A 13 -7.92 -20.70 -40.31
C ARG A 13 -8.64 -20.62 -38.97
N ARG A 14 -9.56 -21.55 -38.66
CA ARG A 14 -10.20 -21.63 -37.33
C ARG A 14 -9.26 -22.27 -36.31
N HIS A 15 -8.62 -23.40 -36.66
CA HIS A 15 -7.68 -24.07 -35.76
C HIS A 15 -6.49 -23.19 -35.34
N VAL A 16 -5.94 -22.39 -36.27
CA VAL A 16 -4.83 -21.47 -35.95
C VAL A 16 -5.26 -20.33 -35.02
N ARG A 17 -6.51 -19.86 -35.13
CA ARG A 17 -7.05 -18.82 -34.22
C ARG A 17 -7.29 -19.36 -32.81
N ASP A 18 -7.77 -20.59 -32.70
CA ASP A 18 -8.08 -21.22 -31.42
C ASP A 18 -6.79 -21.56 -30.64
N LEU A 19 -5.75 -22.07 -31.32
CA LEU A 19 -4.45 -22.35 -30.73
C LEU A 19 -3.74 -21.08 -30.23
N ALA A 20 -3.85 -19.97 -30.96
CA ALA A 20 -3.29 -18.68 -30.56
C ALA A 20 -3.96 -18.12 -29.29
N LEU A 21 -5.25 -18.39 -29.11
CA LEU A 21 -6.01 -17.99 -27.92
C LEU A 21 -5.60 -18.79 -26.69
N GLU A 22 -5.43 -20.11 -26.82
CA GLU A 22 -4.94 -20.96 -25.73
C GLU A 22 -3.51 -20.63 -25.31
N ILE A 23 -2.60 -20.43 -26.28
CA ILE A 23 -1.21 -20.04 -26.01
C ILE A 23 -1.14 -18.66 -25.35
N GLY A 24 -1.99 -17.71 -25.78
CA GLY A 24 -2.08 -16.38 -25.16
C GLY A 24 -2.56 -16.42 -23.72
N LEU A 25 -3.50 -17.31 -23.39
CA LEU A 25 -4.07 -17.45 -22.05
C LEU A 25 -3.09 -18.12 -21.07
N ILE A 26 -2.38 -19.16 -21.54
CA ILE A 26 -1.32 -19.83 -20.77
C ILE A 26 -0.12 -18.90 -20.56
N GLY A 27 0.27 -18.13 -21.60
CA GLY A 27 1.33 -17.13 -21.50
C GLY A 27 0.98 -16.00 -20.53
N GLY A 28 -0.27 -15.51 -20.55
CA GLY A 28 -0.76 -14.49 -19.64
C GLY A 28 -0.81 -14.94 -18.18
N LEU A 29 -1.28 -16.17 -17.91
CA LEU A 29 -1.29 -16.75 -16.56
C LEU A 29 0.13 -16.98 -16.02
N SER A 30 1.04 -17.51 -16.84
CA SER A 30 2.45 -17.70 -16.44
C SER A 30 3.15 -16.36 -16.15
N ALA A 31 2.85 -15.29 -16.91
CA ALA A 31 3.37 -13.96 -16.64
C ALA A 31 2.83 -13.40 -15.31
N LEU A 32 1.54 -13.60 -15.02
CA LEU A 32 0.90 -13.19 -13.76
C LEU A 32 1.52 -13.90 -12.54
N PHE A 33 1.74 -15.22 -12.64
CA PHE A 33 2.40 -15.99 -11.57
C PHE A 33 3.88 -15.62 -11.40
N THR A 34 4.60 -15.38 -12.50
CA THR A 34 6.02 -14.98 -12.43
C THR A 34 6.18 -13.57 -11.86
N VAL A 35 5.28 -12.64 -12.19
CA VAL A 35 5.25 -11.28 -11.59
C VAL A 35 4.85 -11.35 -10.13
N GLY A 36 3.85 -12.16 -9.75
CA GLY A 36 3.47 -12.38 -8.36
C GLY A 36 4.58 -12.99 -7.52
N ALA A 37 5.25 -14.04 -8.02
CA ALA A 37 6.40 -14.66 -7.36
C ALA A 37 7.62 -13.74 -7.32
N GLY A 38 7.86 -12.95 -8.37
CA GLY A 38 8.90 -11.92 -8.40
C GLY A 38 8.68 -10.83 -7.36
N ILE A 39 7.43 -10.38 -7.17
CA ILE A 39 7.06 -9.44 -6.09
C ILE A 39 7.34 -10.07 -4.71
N PHE A 40 6.97 -11.35 -4.50
CA PHE A 40 7.22 -12.06 -3.24
C PHE A 40 8.71 -12.28 -2.94
N LEU A 41 9.54 -12.52 -3.96
CA LEU A 41 10.99 -12.72 -3.78
C LEU A 41 11.74 -11.38 -3.62
N ASN A 42 11.27 -10.30 -4.25
CA ASN A 42 11.88 -8.97 -4.12
C ASN A 42 11.55 -8.25 -2.80
N PHE A 43 10.60 -8.78 -2.01
CA PHE A 43 10.39 -8.36 -0.62
C PHE A 43 11.56 -8.73 0.33
N SER A 44 12.62 -9.38 -0.18
CA SER A 44 13.78 -9.79 0.62
C SER A 44 15.05 -8.96 0.38
N THR A 45 15.11 -8.05 -0.60
CA THR A 45 16.39 -7.39 -0.97
C THR A 45 16.41 -5.88 -1.17
N ASP A 46 15.30 -5.15 -1.16
CA ASP A 46 15.36 -3.68 -1.25
C ASP A 46 14.51 -3.00 -0.16
N GLY A 47 15.21 -2.38 0.79
CA GLY A 47 14.63 -1.63 1.90
C GLY A 47 14.01 -0.29 1.48
N GLU A 48 12.86 -0.34 0.80
CA GLU A 48 11.75 0.63 0.87
C GLU A 48 10.48 -0.03 0.28
N PRO A 49 9.35 -0.12 1.00
CA PRO A 49 8.08 -0.41 0.36
C PRO A 49 7.54 0.89 -0.26
N GLN A 50 8.13 1.33 -1.36
CA GLN A 50 7.38 2.12 -2.33
C GLN A 50 6.83 1.16 -3.35
N PHE A 51 5.53 0.85 -3.23
CA PHE A 51 4.79 0.30 -4.36
C PHE A 51 4.82 1.38 -5.44
N ASN A 52 5.78 1.30 -6.36
CA ASN A 52 5.81 2.17 -7.53
C ASN A 52 4.89 1.53 -8.58
N PRO A 53 3.68 2.06 -8.82
CA PRO A 53 2.77 1.52 -9.83
C PRO A 53 3.34 1.59 -11.26
N ALA A 54 4.52 2.19 -11.46
CA ALA A 54 5.24 2.17 -12.74
C ALA A 54 5.89 0.81 -13.09
N HIS A 55 6.06 -0.13 -12.14
CA HIS A 55 6.73 -1.42 -12.40
C HIS A 55 5.79 -2.60 -12.71
N VAL A 56 4.48 -2.42 -12.50
CA VAL A 56 3.49 -3.19 -13.25
C VAL A 56 2.94 -2.20 -14.26
N PRO A 57 3.40 -2.21 -15.54
CA PRO A 57 2.90 -1.27 -16.53
C PRO A 57 1.37 -1.31 -16.45
N PRO A 58 0.68 -0.17 -16.24
CA PRO A 58 -0.77 -0.14 -16.31
C PRO A 58 -1.26 -0.82 -17.60
N ALA A 59 -0.46 -0.70 -18.67
CA ALA A 59 -0.63 -1.42 -19.93
C ALA A 59 -0.81 -2.95 -19.80
N LEU A 60 -0.15 -3.64 -18.87
CA LEU A 60 -0.29 -5.10 -18.67
C LEU A 60 -1.62 -5.45 -17.99
N LEU A 61 -2.03 -4.71 -16.96
CA LEU A 61 -3.34 -4.86 -16.31
C LEU A 61 -4.49 -4.46 -17.23
N PHE A 62 -4.35 -3.33 -17.94
CA PHE A 62 -5.31 -2.86 -18.93
C PHE A 62 -5.38 -3.79 -20.14
N SER A 63 -4.27 -4.40 -20.59
CA SER A 63 -4.27 -5.38 -21.68
C SER A 63 -4.98 -6.68 -21.28
N CYS A 64 -4.75 -7.19 -20.06
CA CYS A 64 -5.46 -8.37 -19.56
C CYS A 64 -6.98 -8.10 -19.42
N LEU A 65 -7.37 -6.94 -18.89
CA LEU A 65 -8.77 -6.53 -18.79
C LEU A 65 -9.40 -6.29 -20.18
N ALA A 66 -8.69 -5.66 -21.11
CA ALA A 66 -9.17 -5.41 -22.47
C ALA A 66 -9.40 -6.70 -23.28
N CYS A 67 -8.59 -7.74 -23.05
CA CYS A 67 -8.79 -9.06 -23.67
C CYS A 67 -9.93 -9.86 -23.02
N ALA A 68 -10.19 -9.67 -21.73
CA ALA A 68 -11.20 -10.42 -20.96
C ALA A 68 -12.63 -9.86 -21.08
N VAL A 69 -12.78 -8.55 -21.27
CA VAL A 69 -14.08 -7.87 -21.27
C VAL A 69 -14.99 -8.24 -22.46
N PRO A 70 -14.51 -8.33 -23.72
CA PRO A 70 -15.37 -8.67 -24.86
C PRO A 70 -16.05 -10.05 -24.74
N PRO A 71 -15.34 -11.18 -24.43
CA PRO A 71 -15.98 -12.48 -24.31
C PRO A 71 -17.02 -12.56 -23.17
N VAL A 72 -16.76 -11.91 -22.04
CA VAL A 72 -17.71 -11.87 -20.91
C VAL A 72 -18.95 -11.04 -21.28
N ARG A 73 -18.76 -9.89 -21.94
CA ARG A 73 -19.86 -9.05 -22.42
C ARG A 73 -20.74 -9.81 -23.41
N ASP A 74 -20.12 -10.54 -24.34
CA ASP A 74 -20.84 -11.27 -25.38
C ASP A 74 -21.55 -12.51 -24.81
N TYR A 75 -20.95 -13.19 -23.83
CA TYR A 75 -21.60 -14.26 -23.06
C TYR A 75 -22.81 -13.74 -22.25
N VAL A 76 -22.69 -12.60 -21.57
CA VAL A 76 -23.80 -11.98 -20.82
C VAL A 76 -24.91 -11.51 -21.76
N LYS A 77 -24.57 -10.94 -22.92
CA LYS A 77 -25.55 -10.57 -23.95
C LYS A 77 -26.28 -11.80 -24.50
N ALA A 78 -25.56 -12.88 -24.84
CA ALA A 78 -26.16 -14.12 -25.32
C ALA A 78 -27.08 -14.77 -24.26
N ARG A 79 -26.67 -14.76 -23.00
CA ARG A 79 -27.47 -15.29 -21.89
C ARG A 79 -28.71 -14.43 -21.59
N ARG A 80 -28.60 -13.10 -21.66
CA ARG A 80 -29.74 -12.18 -21.51
C ARG A 80 -30.72 -12.33 -22.67
N ALA A 81 -30.24 -12.41 -23.91
CA ALA A 81 -31.08 -12.66 -25.09
C ALA A 81 -31.83 -14.01 -24.99
N SER A 82 -31.18 -15.04 -24.45
CA SER A 82 -31.81 -16.33 -24.18
C SER A 82 -32.80 -16.32 -22.99
N ALA A 83 -32.73 -15.33 -22.11
CA ALA A 83 -33.58 -15.22 -20.92
C ALA A 83 -34.80 -14.31 -21.11
N THR A 84 -34.75 -13.38 -22.09
CA THR A 84 -35.82 -12.41 -22.33
C THR A 84 -36.91 -12.89 -23.30
N GLY A 85 -36.66 -13.93 -24.10
CA GLY A 85 -37.74 -14.62 -24.82
C GLY A 85 -38.28 -15.72 -23.91
N LYS A 86 -39.51 -15.59 -23.40
CA LYS A 86 -40.19 -16.75 -22.78
C LYS A 86 -40.24 -17.85 -23.85
N PRO A 87 -39.52 -18.97 -23.69
CA PRO A 87 -39.58 -20.03 -24.68
C PRO A 87 -41.00 -20.57 -24.72
N PHE A 88 -41.54 -20.80 -25.91
CA PHE A 88 -42.72 -21.65 -26.07
C PHE A 88 -42.42 -22.99 -25.41
N THR A 89 -43.21 -23.35 -24.41
CA THR A 89 -43.05 -24.53 -23.56
C THR A 89 -43.63 -25.76 -24.24
N ALA A 90 -43.30 -26.96 -23.76
CA ALA A 90 -44.02 -28.18 -24.15
C ALA A 90 -45.54 -28.07 -23.91
N GLY A 91 -45.97 -27.23 -22.96
CA GLY A 91 -47.38 -26.92 -22.72
C GLY A 91 -48.04 -26.16 -23.87
N ASP A 92 -47.30 -25.31 -24.58
CA ASP A 92 -47.82 -24.55 -25.71
C ASP A 92 -47.97 -25.42 -26.96
N LEU A 93 -47.09 -26.41 -27.17
CA LEU A 93 -47.26 -27.42 -28.21
C LEU A 93 -48.49 -28.30 -27.94
N GLU A 94 -48.74 -28.68 -26.69
CA GLU A 94 -49.96 -29.42 -26.31
C GLU A 94 -51.23 -28.56 -26.36
N ALA A 95 -51.13 -27.24 -26.13
CA ALA A 95 -52.23 -26.31 -26.38
C ALA A 95 -52.53 -26.20 -27.87
N TYR A 96 -51.50 -26.17 -28.72
CA TYR A 96 -51.65 -26.17 -30.18
C TYR A 96 -52.27 -27.46 -30.71
N LYS A 97 -51.82 -28.63 -30.21
CA LYS A 97 -52.44 -29.93 -30.56
C LYS A 97 -53.91 -29.98 -30.15
N ARG A 98 -54.27 -29.39 -29.00
CA ARG A 98 -55.68 -29.26 -28.56
C ARG A 98 -56.48 -28.35 -29.47
N LEU A 99 -55.96 -27.18 -29.83
CA LEU A 99 -56.62 -26.26 -30.76
C LEU A 99 -56.87 -26.90 -32.13
N LEU A 100 -55.87 -27.60 -32.70
CA LEU A 100 -56.04 -28.33 -33.96
C LEU A 100 -57.07 -29.46 -33.86
N LYS A 101 -57.17 -30.10 -32.68
CA LYS A 101 -58.20 -31.11 -32.41
C LYS A 101 -59.60 -30.49 -32.32
N GLU A 102 -59.74 -29.37 -31.60
CA GLU A 102 -61.01 -28.63 -31.45
C GLU A 102 -61.50 -28.12 -32.81
N LEU A 103 -60.63 -27.48 -33.60
CA LEU A 103 -60.96 -27.02 -34.96
C LEU A 103 -61.41 -28.16 -35.88
N ARG A 104 -60.82 -29.35 -35.73
CA ARG A 104 -61.21 -30.55 -36.49
C ARG A 104 -62.57 -31.11 -36.06
N GLU A 105 -62.92 -30.97 -34.79
CA GLU A 105 -64.20 -31.42 -34.23
C GLU A 105 -65.33 -30.43 -34.56
N GLU A 106 -65.05 -29.12 -34.53
CA GLU A 106 -66.03 -28.05 -34.76
C GLU A 106 -66.37 -27.86 -36.25
N ALA A 107 -65.38 -27.92 -37.14
CA ALA A 107 -65.60 -27.71 -38.59
C ALA A 107 -65.95 -28.99 -39.36
N GLY A 108 -65.95 -30.15 -38.70
CA GLY A 108 -65.89 -31.46 -39.35
C GLY A 108 -64.53 -31.67 -40.01
N SER A 109 -64.05 -32.91 -40.08
CA SER A 109 -62.77 -33.17 -40.76
C SER A 109 -62.91 -32.74 -42.23
N PRO A 110 -62.12 -31.76 -42.73
CA PRO A 110 -62.22 -31.35 -44.11
C PRO A 110 -62.03 -32.59 -44.98
N ARG A 111 -62.95 -32.78 -45.95
CA ARG A 111 -62.85 -33.92 -46.86
C ARG A 111 -61.49 -33.82 -47.54
N PHE A 112 -60.75 -34.91 -47.58
CA PHE A 112 -59.40 -34.99 -48.13
C PHE A 112 -59.22 -34.24 -49.46
N ALA A 113 -60.22 -34.35 -50.34
CA ALA A 113 -60.24 -33.66 -51.64
C ALA A 113 -60.14 -32.13 -51.55
N GLU A 114 -60.65 -31.50 -50.49
CA GLU A 114 -60.60 -30.04 -50.31
C GLU A 114 -59.21 -29.57 -49.82
N LEU A 115 -58.60 -30.33 -48.92
CA LEU A 115 -57.21 -30.09 -48.48
C LEU A 115 -56.23 -30.23 -49.66
N ASP A 116 -56.39 -31.28 -50.47
CA ASP A 116 -55.58 -31.53 -51.67
C ASP A 116 -55.75 -30.41 -52.71
N ARG A 117 -57.00 -29.98 -52.95
CA ARG A 117 -57.30 -28.87 -53.85
C ARG A 117 -56.65 -27.55 -53.40
N ARG A 118 -56.79 -27.18 -52.12
CA ARG A 118 -56.21 -25.93 -51.59
C ARG A 118 -54.68 -25.97 -51.53
N ALA A 119 -54.09 -27.12 -51.19
CA ALA A 119 -52.64 -27.28 -51.24
C ALA A 119 -52.11 -27.10 -52.68
N GLY A 120 -52.83 -27.61 -53.68
CA GLY A 120 -52.56 -27.42 -55.09
C GLY A 120 -52.67 -25.95 -55.54
N GLU A 121 -53.74 -25.24 -55.13
CA GLU A 121 -53.92 -23.81 -55.43
C GLU A 121 -52.78 -22.94 -54.87
N LEU A 122 -52.24 -23.32 -53.71
CA LEU A 122 -51.13 -22.61 -53.07
C LEU A 122 -49.75 -23.08 -53.54
N GLY A 123 -49.68 -24.07 -54.44
CA GLY A 123 -48.41 -24.60 -54.96
C GLY A 123 -47.53 -25.26 -53.90
N LEU A 124 -48.10 -25.79 -52.81
CA LEU A 124 -47.36 -26.22 -51.62
C LEU A 124 -46.59 -27.53 -51.78
N GLY A 125 -46.65 -28.18 -52.95
CA GLY A 125 -45.84 -29.38 -53.26
C GLY A 125 -46.07 -30.59 -52.34
N VAL A 126 -47.15 -30.59 -51.56
CA VAL A 126 -47.44 -31.65 -50.58
C VAL A 126 -48.03 -32.85 -51.32
N GLY A 127 -47.39 -34.00 -51.20
CA GLY A 127 -47.87 -35.25 -51.80
C GLY A 127 -49.12 -35.77 -51.11
N ARG A 128 -49.97 -36.47 -51.87
CA ARG A 128 -51.21 -37.11 -51.37
C ARG A 128 -50.99 -37.92 -50.08
N ALA A 129 -49.89 -38.68 -50.02
CA ALA A 129 -49.54 -39.50 -48.86
C ALA A 129 -49.29 -38.69 -47.58
N GLU A 130 -48.81 -37.45 -47.70
CA GLU A 130 -48.50 -36.57 -46.57
C GLU A 130 -49.75 -35.88 -46.04
N LEU A 131 -50.68 -35.49 -46.92
CA LEU A 131 -52.00 -35.00 -46.52
C LEU A 131 -52.83 -36.12 -45.86
N GLU A 132 -52.67 -37.38 -46.30
CA GLU A 132 -53.39 -38.52 -45.70
C GLU A 132 -52.98 -38.72 -44.24
N LEU A 133 -51.73 -38.42 -43.87
CA LEU A 133 -51.25 -38.50 -42.48
C LEU A 133 -52.01 -37.56 -41.53
N VAL A 134 -52.49 -36.42 -42.00
CA VAL A 134 -53.28 -35.47 -41.19
C VAL A 134 -54.68 -36.01 -40.92
N THR A 135 -55.24 -36.73 -41.90
CA THR A 135 -56.59 -37.28 -41.80
C THR A 135 -56.66 -38.58 -40.99
N GLN A 136 -55.55 -39.33 -40.86
CA GLN A 136 -55.51 -40.58 -40.10
C GLN A 136 -55.51 -40.33 -38.58
N LYS A 137 -56.63 -40.63 -37.92
CA LYS A 137 -56.83 -40.43 -36.47
C LYS A 137 -55.81 -41.18 -35.60
N GLU A 138 -55.28 -42.30 -36.09
CA GLU A 138 -54.40 -43.20 -35.33
C GLU A 138 -52.89 -42.91 -35.47
N LYS A 139 -52.44 -42.22 -36.53
CA LYS A 139 -51.00 -41.97 -36.75
C LYS A 139 -50.44 -40.75 -36.04
N GLY A 140 -51.28 -40.03 -35.30
CA GLY A 140 -50.89 -38.99 -34.34
C GLY A 140 -50.15 -37.80 -34.96
N THR A 141 -49.99 -36.75 -34.17
CA THR A 141 -49.32 -35.50 -34.56
C THR A 141 -47.81 -35.63 -34.78
N ARG A 142 -47.28 -36.84 -35.04
CA ARG A 142 -45.84 -37.09 -35.21
C ARG A 142 -45.23 -36.37 -36.40
N TRP A 143 -46.04 -36.06 -37.41
CA TRP A 143 -45.60 -35.25 -38.55
C TRP A 143 -45.24 -33.81 -38.14
N LEU A 144 -45.71 -33.30 -36.99
CA LEU A 144 -45.32 -32.00 -36.42
C LEU A 144 -43.90 -31.99 -35.81
N GLU A 145 -43.16 -33.09 -35.88
CA GLU A 145 -41.76 -33.13 -35.41
C GLU A 145 -40.76 -32.80 -36.53
N ASP A 146 -41.20 -32.83 -37.79
CA ASP A 146 -40.41 -32.48 -38.97
C ASP A 146 -40.88 -31.13 -39.53
N ALA A 147 -40.10 -30.08 -39.29
CA ALA A 147 -40.48 -28.72 -39.66
C ALA A 147 -40.69 -28.54 -41.17
N GLU A 148 -39.84 -29.19 -41.99
CA GLU A 148 -39.88 -29.06 -43.44
C GLU A 148 -41.14 -29.72 -44.02
N ARG A 149 -41.60 -30.81 -43.41
CA ARG A 149 -42.83 -31.51 -43.83
C ARG A 149 -44.10 -30.91 -43.25
N ALA A 150 -44.05 -30.41 -42.02
CA ALA A 150 -45.23 -29.92 -41.32
C ALA A 150 -45.70 -28.54 -41.76
N GLU A 151 -44.78 -27.64 -42.12
CA GLU A 151 -45.14 -26.27 -42.45
C GLU A 151 -46.09 -26.17 -43.67
N PRO A 152 -45.82 -26.83 -44.80
CA PRO A 152 -46.74 -26.83 -45.95
C PRO A 152 -48.12 -27.37 -45.59
N ILE A 153 -48.18 -28.39 -44.73
CA ILE A 153 -49.42 -29.00 -44.26
C ILE A 153 -50.22 -28.03 -43.37
N ILE A 154 -49.55 -27.34 -42.44
CA ILE A 154 -50.18 -26.33 -41.58
C ILE A 154 -50.73 -25.17 -42.44
N ARG A 155 -49.98 -24.72 -43.45
CA ARG A 155 -50.42 -23.68 -44.38
C ARG A 155 -51.67 -24.10 -45.17
N ALA A 156 -51.68 -25.32 -45.69
CA ALA A 156 -52.85 -25.86 -46.39
C ALA A 156 -54.08 -25.96 -45.46
N PHE A 157 -53.88 -26.40 -44.22
CA PHE A 157 -54.94 -26.50 -43.22
C PHE A 157 -55.53 -25.13 -42.86
N LEU A 158 -54.68 -24.13 -42.58
CA LEU A 158 -55.11 -22.77 -42.29
C LEU A 158 -55.90 -22.15 -43.46
N ALA A 159 -55.48 -22.43 -44.70
CA ALA A 159 -56.16 -21.96 -45.91
C ALA A 159 -57.55 -22.58 -46.10
N VAL A 160 -57.73 -23.87 -45.78
CA VAL A 160 -59.05 -24.54 -45.82
C VAL A 160 -60.02 -23.90 -44.83
N HIS A 161 -59.53 -23.40 -43.69
CA HIS A 161 -60.34 -22.70 -42.69
C HIS A 161 -60.39 -21.18 -42.91
N GLU A 162 -60.02 -20.71 -44.11
CA GLU A 162 -60.05 -19.30 -44.51
C GLU A 162 -59.28 -18.37 -43.55
N VAL A 163 -58.28 -18.89 -42.84
CA VAL A 163 -57.43 -18.07 -41.97
C VAL A 163 -56.54 -17.20 -42.86
N PRO A 164 -56.61 -15.86 -42.75
CA PRO A 164 -55.78 -14.98 -43.56
C PRO A 164 -54.30 -15.26 -43.34
N ALA A 165 -53.49 -15.27 -44.42
CA ALA A 165 -52.06 -15.55 -44.33
C ALA A 165 -51.33 -14.65 -43.30
N ALA A 166 -51.73 -13.37 -43.22
CA ALA A 166 -51.20 -12.42 -42.24
C ALA A 166 -51.46 -12.84 -40.77
N ALA A 167 -52.56 -13.54 -40.49
CA ALA A 167 -52.85 -14.09 -39.18
C ALA A 167 -52.13 -15.42 -38.93
N GLY A 168 -51.80 -16.17 -39.99
CA GLY A 168 -51.10 -17.46 -39.91
C GLY A 168 -49.57 -17.37 -39.79
N GLU A 169 -48.93 -16.35 -40.38
CA GLU A 169 -47.45 -16.21 -40.35
C GLU A 169 -46.84 -16.18 -38.93
N PRO A 170 -47.41 -15.45 -37.94
CA PRO A 170 -46.89 -15.49 -36.57
C PRO A 170 -46.90 -16.89 -35.96
N TRP A 171 -47.89 -17.72 -36.31
CA TRP A 171 -48.00 -19.10 -35.83
C TRP A 171 -46.94 -20.00 -36.46
N ILE A 172 -46.71 -19.85 -37.76
CA ILE A 172 -45.71 -20.64 -38.49
C ILE A 172 -44.30 -20.28 -38.02
N GLU A 173 -44.03 -19.01 -37.80
CA GLU A 173 -42.76 -18.55 -37.24
C GLU A 173 -42.55 -19.06 -35.80
N ALA A 174 -43.61 -19.09 -34.98
CA ALA A 174 -43.56 -19.70 -33.65
C ALA A 174 -43.27 -21.21 -33.72
N TYR A 175 -43.89 -21.92 -34.66
CA TYR A 175 -43.66 -23.35 -34.89
C TYR A 175 -42.23 -23.64 -35.36
N ARG A 176 -41.67 -22.86 -36.29
CA ARG A 176 -40.27 -23.01 -36.71
C ARG A 176 -39.31 -22.91 -35.54
N ARG A 177 -39.50 -21.91 -34.66
CA ARG A 177 -38.65 -21.72 -33.47
C ARG A 177 -38.73 -22.88 -32.47
N LEU A 178 -39.86 -23.57 -32.44
CA LEU A 178 -40.07 -24.75 -31.60
C LEU A 178 -39.30 -25.98 -32.10
N VAL A 179 -39.34 -26.24 -33.41
CA VAL A 179 -38.80 -27.47 -34.00
C VAL A 179 -37.32 -27.35 -34.36
N THR A 180 -36.86 -26.16 -34.74
CA THR A 180 -35.43 -25.85 -34.96
C THR A 180 -34.95 -24.83 -33.93
N PRO A 181 -34.66 -25.25 -32.68
CA PRO A 181 -34.09 -24.33 -31.70
C PRO A 181 -32.77 -23.76 -32.23
N PRO A 182 -32.48 -22.45 -32.01
CA PRO A 182 -31.22 -21.87 -32.43
C PRO A 182 -30.05 -22.66 -31.81
N PRO A 183 -28.91 -22.80 -32.51
CA PRO A 183 -27.77 -23.53 -31.99
C PRO A 183 -27.41 -22.96 -30.62
N GLY A 184 -27.49 -23.81 -29.59
CA GLY A 184 -27.24 -23.40 -28.22
C GLY A 184 -25.85 -22.75 -28.07
N PRO A 185 -25.66 -21.86 -27.07
CA PRO A 185 -24.36 -21.23 -26.86
C PRO A 185 -23.29 -22.30 -26.71
N ASP A 186 -22.22 -22.17 -27.49
CA ASP A 186 -21.13 -23.14 -27.57
C ASP A 186 -20.67 -23.52 -26.16
N ARG A 187 -20.80 -24.81 -25.81
CA ARG A 187 -20.51 -25.33 -24.46
C ARG A 187 -19.06 -25.02 -24.04
N ARG A 188 -18.17 -24.72 -25.00
CA ARG A 188 -16.77 -24.33 -24.79
C ARG A 188 -16.60 -22.93 -24.18
N LEU A 189 -17.61 -22.04 -24.23
CA LEU A 189 -17.53 -20.70 -23.64
C LEU A 189 -17.66 -20.67 -22.10
N ARG A 190 -18.24 -21.72 -21.50
CA ARG A 190 -18.40 -21.82 -20.03
C ARG A 190 -17.07 -21.89 -19.25
N PRO A 191 -16.11 -22.77 -19.59
CA PRO A 191 -14.84 -22.82 -18.87
C PRO A 191 -14.03 -21.52 -19.02
N ALA A 192 -14.03 -20.90 -20.21
CA ALA A 192 -13.33 -19.63 -20.44
C ALA A 192 -13.90 -18.50 -19.55
N ALA A 193 -15.23 -18.35 -19.51
CA ALA A 193 -15.87 -17.36 -18.65
C ALA A 193 -15.61 -17.60 -17.15
N PHE A 194 -15.57 -18.86 -16.72
CA PHE A 194 -15.28 -19.21 -15.33
C PHE A 194 -13.84 -18.86 -14.93
N VAL A 195 -12.86 -19.18 -15.78
CA VAL A 195 -11.45 -18.82 -15.56
C VAL A 195 -11.28 -17.30 -15.51
N THR A 196 -11.96 -16.55 -16.39
CA THR A 196 -11.91 -15.09 -16.37
C THR A 196 -12.45 -14.49 -15.06
N VAL A 197 -13.57 -15.00 -14.54
CA VAL A 197 -14.15 -14.51 -13.27
C VAL A 197 -13.21 -14.77 -12.10
N LEU A 198 -12.59 -15.96 -12.04
CA LEU A 198 -11.61 -16.28 -11.00
C LEU A 198 -10.37 -15.38 -11.07
N ALA A 199 -9.84 -15.12 -12.26
CA ALA A 199 -8.69 -14.24 -12.45
C ALA A 199 -8.98 -12.80 -12.01
N VAL A 200 -10.16 -12.27 -12.36
CA VAL A 200 -10.59 -10.92 -11.93
C VAL A 200 -10.80 -10.85 -10.42
N GLY A 201 -11.41 -11.89 -9.82
CA GLY A 201 -11.60 -11.98 -8.37
C GLY A 201 -10.27 -12.01 -7.61
N ALA A 202 -9.31 -12.83 -8.06
CA ALA A 202 -7.99 -12.93 -7.47
C ALA A 202 -7.20 -11.61 -7.59
N ALA A 203 -7.27 -10.94 -8.74
CA ALA A 203 -6.64 -9.64 -8.93
C ALA A 203 -7.26 -8.56 -8.03
N GLY A 204 -8.59 -8.53 -7.88
CA GLY A 204 -9.28 -7.63 -6.96
C GLY A 204 -8.91 -7.86 -5.50
N ALA A 205 -8.85 -9.13 -5.06
CA ALA A 205 -8.43 -9.49 -3.71
C ALA A 205 -6.96 -9.11 -3.46
N PHE A 206 -6.08 -9.32 -4.44
CA PHE A 206 -4.68 -8.92 -4.35
C PHE A 206 -4.53 -7.40 -4.24
N MET A 207 -5.24 -6.61 -5.06
CA MET A 207 -5.24 -5.14 -4.97
C MET A 207 -5.79 -4.65 -3.62
N GLY A 208 -6.86 -5.29 -3.12
CA GLY A 208 -7.40 -5.00 -1.79
C GLY A 208 -6.40 -5.32 -0.67
N TYR A 209 -5.67 -6.43 -0.79
CA TYR A 209 -4.61 -6.81 0.15
C TYR A 209 -3.43 -5.84 0.10
N VAL A 210 -2.98 -5.43 -1.10
CA VAL A 210 -1.91 -4.44 -1.26
C VAL A 210 -2.32 -3.10 -0.65
N ALA A 211 -3.54 -2.61 -0.92
CA ALA A 211 -4.05 -1.38 -0.32
C ALA A 211 -4.17 -1.47 1.21
N TYR A 212 -4.63 -2.61 1.73
CA TYR A 212 -4.69 -2.87 3.17
C TYR A 212 -3.29 -2.93 3.82
N ALA A 213 -2.35 -3.62 3.17
CA ALA A 213 -0.97 -3.71 3.63
C ALA A 213 -0.28 -2.33 3.60
N GLU A 214 -0.47 -1.54 2.54
CA GLU A 214 0.03 -0.17 2.43
C GLU A 214 -0.54 0.73 3.54
N SER A 215 -1.85 0.63 3.82
CA SER A 215 -2.50 1.36 4.92
C SER A 215 -1.88 1.00 6.28
N ARG A 216 -1.65 -0.29 6.55
CA ARG A 216 -1.09 -0.76 7.83
C ARG A 216 0.40 -0.43 7.97
N VAL A 217 1.16 -0.51 6.88
CA VAL A 217 2.58 -0.13 6.85
C VAL A 217 2.74 1.38 7.03
N ARG A 218 1.88 2.21 6.42
CA ARG A 218 1.85 3.66 6.70
C ARG A 218 1.50 3.95 8.16
N GLU A 219 0.52 3.27 8.74
CA GLU A 219 0.19 3.43 10.16
C GLU A 219 1.29 2.96 11.14
N SER A 220 2.10 1.96 10.76
CA SER A 220 3.14 1.40 11.65
C SER A 220 4.52 2.05 11.49
N LEU A 221 4.89 2.47 10.28
CA LEU A 221 6.20 3.09 9.99
C LEU A 221 6.17 4.63 10.05
N TYR A 222 5.00 5.26 9.94
CA TYR A 222 4.81 6.71 10.04
C TYR A 222 3.92 7.09 11.22
N ARG A 223 4.37 6.82 12.46
CA ARG A 223 3.94 7.62 13.62
C ARG A 223 5.00 8.66 13.91
N PRO A 224 4.89 9.90 13.38
CA PRO A 224 5.85 10.98 13.60
C PRO A 224 5.94 11.43 15.07
N ASP A 225 5.11 10.88 15.96
CA ASP A 225 4.96 11.42 17.30
C ASP A 225 5.91 10.80 18.33
N VAL A 226 6.81 9.90 17.93
CA VAL A 226 7.78 9.31 18.86
C VAL A 226 8.92 10.27 19.10
N ALA A 227 8.89 10.98 20.22
CA ALA A 227 10.01 11.75 20.71
C ALA A 227 10.79 10.99 21.76
N VAL A 228 12.09 11.06 21.64
CA VAL A 228 12.99 11.03 22.77
C VAL A 228 13.15 12.49 23.21
N LEU A 229 13.02 12.73 24.51
CA LEU A 229 13.19 14.06 25.09
C LEU A 229 14.58 14.08 25.70
N SER A 230 15.59 14.56 24.96
CA SER A 230 16.94 14.69 25.50
C SER A 230 17.12 16.07 26.10
N ARG A 231 17.90 16.18 27.19
CA ARG A 231 18.35 17.50 27.62
C ARG A 231 19.29 18.05 26.55
N TYR A 232 19.47 19.37 26.52
CA TYR A 232 20.49 20.02 25.69
C TYR A 232 21.92 19.48 25.96
N SER A 233 22.14 18.86 27.13
CA SER A 233 23.37 18.10 27.39
C SER A 233 23.29 16.69 26.77
N PRO A 234 24.24 16.32 25.89
CA PRO A 234 24.29 15.02 25.22
C PRO A 234 24.23 13.82 26.18
N GLY A 235 23.46 12.79 25.84
CA GLY A 235 23.45 11.51 26.55
C GLY A 235 22.52 11.39 27.76
N ARG A 236 21.70 12.41 28.05
CA ARG A 236 20.68 12.37 29.13
C ARG A 236 19.28 12.54 28.55
N TYR A 237 18.40 11.60 28.89
CA TYR A 237 17.05 11.52 28.34
C TYR A 237 16.03 11.53 29.45
N LEU A 238 14.90 12.20 29.23
CA LEU A 238 13.75 12.04 30.08
C LEU A 238 13.30 10.58 30.01
N ALA A 239 13.44 9.88 31.12
CA ALA A 239 13.01 8.51 31.26
C ALA A 239 12.18 8.34 32.53
N VAL A 240 11.43 7.24 32.54
CA VAL A 240 10.90 6.68 33.77
C VAL A 240 12.08 6.01 34.50
N THR A 241 12.51 6.57 35.63
CA THR A 241 13.76 6.17 36.32
C THR A 241 13.56 5.21 37.49
N GLY A 242 12.32 4.89 37.84
CA GLY A 242 12.03 3.85 38.83
C GLY A 242 10.53 3.61 38.96
N SER A 243 10.12 2.34 38.83
CA SER A 243 8.85 1.87 39.38
C SER A 243 9.12 1.61 40.86
N GLU A 244 8.71 2.52 41.74
CA GLU A 244 8.56 2.10 43.13
C GLU A 244 7.52 0.96 43.14
N THR A 245 7.75 -0.06 43.97
CA THR A 245 6.94 -1.29 44.07
C THR A 245 5.56 -1.06 44.68
N ALA A 246 5.16 0.20 44.86
CA ALA A 246 3.81 0.61 45.22
C ALA A 246 3.20 1.43 44.08
N PRO A 247 2.05 1.02 43.52
CA PRO A 247 1.22 1.92 42.74
C PRO A 247 0.93 3.20 43.57
N PRO A 248 0.98 4.40 42.96
CA PRO A 248 0.75 4.59 41.53
C PRO A 248 1.84 5.34 40.76
N ARG A 249 3.05 5.63 41.26
CA ARG A 249 3.86 6.71 40.65
C ARG A 249 5.31 6.32 40.39
N ALA A 250 5.72 6.30 39.13
CA ALA A 250 7.13 6.20 38.79
C ALA A 250 7.77 7.59 38.81
N ARG A 251 9.02 7.67 39.30
CA ARG A 251 9.80 8.91 39.23
C ARG A 251 10.25 9.14 37.81
N LEU A 252 10.17 10.39 37.36
CA LEU A 252 10.69 10.83 36.08
C LEU A 252 11.97 11.62 36.30
N GLY A 253 12.96 11.41 35.45
CA GLY A 253 14.24 12.10 35.59
C GLY A 253 15.14 11.94 34.37
N PRO A 254 16.24 12.72 34.30
CA PRO A 254 17.31 12.44 33.36
C PRO A 254 17.87 11.05 33.65
N SER A 255 17.92 10.20 32.64
CA SER A 255 18.62 8.92 32.69
C SER A 255 19.70 8.90 31.63
N ILE A 256 20.83 8.30 31.98
CA ILE A 256 21.72 7.73 30.96
C ILE A 256 20.96 6.54 30.38
N ILE A 257 21.02 6.30 29.07
CA ILE A 257 20.42 5.08 28.55
C ILE A 257 21.23 3.90 29.09
N SER A 258 20.71 3.20 30.09
CA SER A 258 21.30 1.96 30.55
C SER A 258 21.00 0.88 29.50
N LYS A 259 21.88 -0.11 29.37
CA LYS A 259 21.75 -1.27 28.46
C LYS A 259 20.59 -2.23 28.85
N GLY A 260 19.54 -1.70 29.46
CA GLY A 260 18.36 -2.45 29.86
C GLY A 260 17.40 -2.59 28.67
N PRO A 261 16.69 -3.73 28.56
CA PRO A 261 15.88 -4.10 27.39
C PRO A 261 14.59 -3.28 27.22
N VAL A 262 14.43 -2.16 27.94
CA VAL A 262 13.15 -1.45 28.08
C VAL A 262 13.30 0.02 27.69
N PRO A 263 12.58 0.50 26.65
CA PRO A 263 12.70 1.87 26.16
C PRO A 263 11.89 2.87 27.01
N LEU A 264 12.21 2.98 28.31
CA LEU A 264 11.56 3.89 29.28
C LEU A 264 11.73 5.39 28.95
N TYR A 265 12.53 5.71 27.93
CA TYR A 265 12.86 7.06 27.45
C TYR A 265 12.12 7.48 26.16
N ARG A 266 11.21 6.63 25.64
CA ARG A 266 10.43 6.94 24.44
C ARG A 266 9.05 7.45 24.79
N TRP A 267 8.65 8.56 24.18
CA TRP A 267 7.39 9.25 24.44
C TRP A 267 6.62 9.46 23.13
N ASP A 268 5.32 9.18 23.13
CA ASP A 268 4.39 9.60 22.08
C ASP A 268 3.90 11.02 22.42
N LEU A 269 3.94 11.96 21.47
CA LEU A 269 3.34 13.29 21.60
C LEU A 269 2.02 13.33 20.83
N SER A 270 0.90 13.11 21.51
CA SER A 270 -0.42 13.22 20.89
C SER A 270 -0.87 14.69 20.92
N PRO A 271 -1.08 15.36 19.79
CA PRO A 271 -1.60 16.72 19.80
C PRO A 271 -3.03 16.73 20.35
N ASP A 272 -3.34 17.74 21.16
CA ASP A 272 -4.68 18.04 21.63
C ASP A 272 -4.92 19.55 21.54
N LYS A 273 -6.17 19.95 21.29
CA LYS A 273 -6.56 21.34 21.18
C LYS A 273 -7.15 21.80 22.50
N HIS A 274 -6.39 22.58 23.23
CA HIS A 274 -6.84 23.29 24.42
C HIS A 274 -6.79 24.78 24.14
N ASP A 275 -7.73 25.58 24.65
CA ASP A 275 -7.74 27.06 24.57
C ASP A 275 -7.51 27.76 23.19
N GLY A 276 -7.55 27.00 22.09
CA GLY A 276 -7.20 27.51 20.76
C GLY A 276 -5.71 27.37 20.40
N SER A 277 -4.86 26.91 21.32
CA SER A 277 -3.47 26.57 21.07
C SER A 277 -3.22 25.05 21.02
N TYR A 278 -2.11 24.64 20.39
CA TYR A 278 -1.73 23.23 20.30
C TYR A 278 -0.97 22.82 21.56
N HIS A 279 -1.57 21.93 22.34
CA HIS A 279 -0.93 21.22 23.44
C HIS A 279 -0.64 19.77 23.03
N TYR A 280 0.20 19.10 23.81
CA TYR A 280 0.56 17.71 23.61
C TYR A 280 0.34 16.92 24.89
N GLN A 281 -0.38 15.81 24.76
CA GLN A 281 -0.32 14.75 25.75
C GLN A 281 0.96 13.94 25.51
N ILE A 282 1.91 14.01 26.44
CA ILE A 282 3.22 13.35 26.35
C ILE A 282 3.14 12.00 27.06
N ARG A 283 2.98 10.92 26.30
CA ARG A 283 2.72 9.56 26.81
C ARG A 283 3.94 8.66 26.68
N ASN A 284 4.40 8.08 27.78
CA ASN A 284 5.48 7.10 27.75
C ASN A 284 5.05 5.86 26.97
N ARG A 285 5.87 5.40 26.03
CA ARG A 285 5.51 4.24 25.19
C ARG A 285 5.44 2.94 25.97
N MET A 286 6.32 2.77 26.94
CA MET A 286 6.39 1.55 27.73
C MET A 286 5.26 1.51 28.75
N THR A 287 5.15 2.53 29.59
CA THR A 287 4.16 2.53 30.67
C THR A 287 2.75 2.88 30.18
N ARG A 288 2.62 3.44 28.96
CA ARG A 288 1.36 3.95 28.39
C ARG A 288 0.71 5.07 29.22
N ARG A 289 1.50 5.68 30.11
CA ARG A 289 1.10 6.72 31.06
C ARG A 289 1.63 8.08 30.63
N CYS A 290 0.99 9.14 31.10
CA CYS A 290 1.21 10.51 30.67
C CYS A 290 2.08 11.28 31.66
N LEU A 291 2.96 12.15 31.14
CA LEU A 291 3.70 13.13 31.94
C LEU A 291 2.68 14.01 32.69
N THR A 292 2.70 13.96 34.01
CA THR A 292 1.67 14.57 34.87
C THR A 292 2.32 15.21 36.10
N PRO A 293 1.93 16.43 36.49
CA PRO A 293 2.30 16.98 37.79
C PRO A 293 1.78 16.08 38.91
N GLU A 294 2.62 15.73 39.87
CA GLU A 294 2.28 14.74 40.89
C GLU A 294 1.06 15.14 41.73
N ALA A 295 0.98 16.40 42.14
CA ALA A 295 -0.13 16.96 42.88
C ALA A 295 -1.36 17.27 42.00
N ARG A 296 -1.27 17.08 40.68
CA ARG A 296 -2.24 17.60 39.69
C ARG A 296 -2.45 19.11 39.80
N GLU A 297 -1.42 19.81 40.22
CA GLU A 297 -1.38 21.27 40.30
C GLU A 297 -0.06 21.77 39.72
N LEU A 298 -0.09 22.95 39.11
CA LEU A 298 1.08 23.59 38.50
C LEU A 298 1.82 24.49 39.50
N THR A 299 2.33 23.88 40.59
CA THR A 299 3.02 24.59 41.67
C THR A 299 4.54 24.59 41.51
N GLU A 300 5.22 25.67 41.89
CA GLU A 300 6.69 25.72 41.81
C GLU A 300 7.32 24.67 42.72
N GLY A 301 8.30 23.93 42.18
CA GLY A 301 8.94 22.81 42.87
C GLY A 301 8.14 21.51 42.86
N GLY A 302 6.89 21.52 42.35
CA GLY A 302 6.06 20.33 42.26
C GLY A 302 6.69 19.25 41.38
N TYR A 303 6.71 18.01 41.83
CA TYR A 303 7.30 16.89 41.09
C TYR A 303 6.47 16.48 39.88
N LEU A 304 7.13 15.85 38.91
CA LEU A 304 6.50 15.23 37.75
C LEU A 304 6.57 13.70 37.84
N THR A 305 5.48 13.05 37.48
CA THR A 305 5.32 11.59 37.50
C THR A 305 4.67 11.10 36.21
N ASP A 306 4.64 9.77 36.00
CA ASP A 306 3.79 9.16 34.99
C ASP A 306 2.44 8.73 35.60
N ALA A 307 1.34 9.38 35.19
CA ALA A 307 0.01 9.02 35.66
C ALA A 307 -0.83 8.38 34.54
N ALA A 308 -1.92 7.69 34.88
CA ALA A 308 -2.89 7.27 33.89
C ALA A 308 -3.31 8.47 33.03
N CYS A 309 -3.33 8.31 31.72
CA CYS A 309 -3.76 9.35 30.81
C CYS A 309 -5.27 9.54 30.94
N ASP A 310 -5.71 10.67 31.49
CA ASP A 310 -7.13 10.99 31.67
C ASP A 310 -7.57 12.21 30.86
N GLY A 311 -6.63 12.86 30.16
CA GLY A 311 -6.92 14.02 29.32
C GLY A 311 -7.18 15.29 30.12
N SER A 312 -6.84 15.29 31.42
CA SER A 312 -6.94 16.50 32.23
C SER A 312 -6.01 17.59 31.69
N VAL A 313 -6.37 18.85 31.95
CA VAL A 313 -5.63 20.00 31.42
C VAL A 313 -4.18 19.94 31.90
N GLU A 314 -3.92 19.48 33.12
CA GLU A 314 -2.58 19.35 33.72
C GLU A 314 -1.69 18.29 33.03
N GLN A 315 -2.25 17.45 32.15
CA GLN A 315 -1.49 16.52 31.31
C GLN A 315 -1.21 17.08 29.89
N LEU A 316 -1.65 18.32 29.61
CA LEU A 316 -1.54 18.96 28.31
C LEU A 316 -0.40 19.97 28.28
N TRP A 317 0.71 19.58 27.65
CA TRP A 317 1.95 20.34 27.65
C TRP A 317 2.15 21.13 26.36
N ARG A 318 2.57 22.38 26.47
CA ARG A 318 3.07 23.15 25.34
C ARG A 318 4.55 22.83 25.13
N VAL A 319 4.88 22.44 23.90
CA VAL A 319 6.27 22.28 23.46
C VAL A 319 6.65 23.47 22.58
N SER A 320 7.46 24.38 23.09
CA SER A 320 7.86 25.60 22.40
C SER A 320 9.06 25.37 21.46
N GLY A 321 9.24 26.27 20.49
CA GLY A 321 10.28 26.15 19.46
C GLY A 321 11.72 26.26 19.99
N ASP A 322 11.91 26.80 21.19
CA ASP A 322 13.17 26.82 21.92
C ASP A 322 13.43 25.54 22.72
N GLY A 323 12.47 24.61 22.74
CA GLY A 323 12.56 23.30 23.40
C GLY A 323 11.99 23.26 24.82
N ALA A 324 11.37 24.33 25.33
CA ALA A 324 10.72 24.24 26.63
C ALA A 324 9.46 23.37 26.56
N ILE A 325 9.30 22.50 27.55
CA ILE A 325 8.05 21.78 27.82
C ILE A 325 7.39 22.52 28.96
N SER A 326 6.23 23.12 28.72
CA SER A 326 5.66 24.11 29.63
C SER A 326 4.14 24.07 29.72
N GLN A 327 3.62 24.56 30.83
CA GLN A 327 2.20 24.76 31.06
C GLN A 327 2.00 25.83 32.14
N GLY A 328 1.08 26.78 31.92
CA GLY A 328 0.73 27.77 32.94
C GLY A 328 1.89 28.64 33.45
N GLY A 329 2.89 28.91 32.60
CA GLY A 329 4.11 29.63 32.99
C GLY A 329 5.18 28.77 33.69
N MET A 330 4.90 27.49 33.90
CA MET A 330 5.81 26.51 34.49
C MET A 330 6.48 25.67 33.41
N CYS A 331 7.76 25.39 33.61
CA CYS A 331 8.61 24.61 32.74
C CYS A 331 9.06 23.34 33.45
N VAL A 332 9.15 22.26 32.68
CA VAL A 332 9.72 20.98 33.12
C VAL A 332 11.23 21.12 33.25
N GLU A 333 11.77 20.86 34.44
CA GLU A 333 13.20 20.97 34.74
C GLU A 333 13.65 19.80 35.63
N PRO A 334 14.86 19.25 35.46
CA PRO A 334 15.46 18.42 36.51
C PRO A 334 15.60 19.23 37.81
N ASN A 335 15.38 18.62 38.97
CA ASN A 335 15.46 19.32 40.24
C ASN A 335 16.81 20.04 40.40
N LEU A 336 16.75 21.33 40.75
CA LEU A 336 17.90 22.23 40.86
C LEU A 336 18.76 22.31 39.58
N GLY A 337 18.22 21.93 38.43
CA GLY A 337 18.94 21.86 37.16
C GLY A 337 20.01 20.76 37.09
N SER A 338 20.02 19.80 38.03
CA SER A 338 21.03 18.72 38.06
C SER A 338 21.00 17.87 36.78
N THR A 339 22.18 17.46 36.33
CA THR A 339 22.39 16.55 35.18
C THR A 339 22.51 15.08 35.58
N ASP A 340 22.43 14.78 36.88
CA ASP A 340 22.68 13.45 37.41
C ASP A 340 21.57 12.47 37.01
N ALA A 341 21.93 11.18 36.97
CA ALA A 341 20.96 10.15 36.59
C ALA A 341 19.98 9.96 37.75
N GLY A 342 18.68 9.90 37.44
CA GLY A 342 17.64 9.68 38.45
C GLY A 342 17.20 10.93 39.21
N THR A 343 17.79 12.10 38.95
CA THR A 343 17.30 13.37 39.50
C THR A 343 15.84 13.56 39.10
N SER A 344 14.95 13.75 40.07
CA SER A 344 13.53 13.94 39.81
C SER A 344 13.26 15.19 38.99
N LEU A 345 12.30 15.10 38.08
CA LEU A 345 11.76 16.26 37.39
C LEU A 345 10.83 17.06 38.31
N VAL A 346 10.88 18.38 38.17
CA VAL A 346 10.05 19.34 38.87
C VAL A 346 9.51 20.39 37.91
N LEU A 347 8.46 21.07 38.34
CA LEU A 347 7.97 22.30 37.75
C LEU A 347 8.75 23.48 38.31
N ARG A 348 9.21 24.37 37.41
CA ARG A 348 9.85 25.64 37.78
C ARG A 348 9.30 26.75 36.93
N THR A 349 9.25 27.96 37.47
CA THR A 349 8.94 29.14 36.67
C THR A 349 9.82 29.18 35.42
N CYS A 350 9.22 29.35 34.25
CA CYS A 350 9.95 29.38 32.99
C CYS A 350 10.90 30.58 32.94
N VAL A 351 12.18 30.32 32.64
CA VAL A 351 13.24 31.32 32.49
C VAL A 351 13.79 31.23 31.08
N ALA A 352 13.65 32.32 30.31
CA ALA A 352 14.12 32.39 28.93
C ALA A 352 15.62 32.03 28.83
N GLY A 353 15.95 31.11 27.91
CA GLY A 353 17.31 30.68 27.66
C GLY A 353 17.92 29.72 28.70
N LYS A 354 17.21 29.39 29.80
CA LYS A 354 17.74 28.49 30.83
C LYS A 354 17.86 27.06 30.29
N LEU A 355 19.10 26.60 30.09
CA LEU A 355 19.39 25.28 29.48
C LEU A 355 18.78 24.09 30.24
N ALA A 356 18.58 24.21 31.55
CA ALA A 356 17.95 23.15 32.36
C ALA A 356 16.47 22.91 32.00
N GLN A 357 15.79 23.91 31.44
CA GLN A 357 14.38 23.87 31.05
C GLN A 357 14.18 23.54 29.57
N ARG A 358 15.28 23.22 28.85
CA ARG A 358 15.27 22.97 27.42
C ARG A 358 15.42 21.49 27.12
N TRP A 359 14.46 20.97 26.38
CA TRP A 359 14.35 19.59 25.93
C TRP A 359 14.38 19.57 24.41
N LEU A 360 15.25 18.72 23.87
CA LEU A 360 15.23 18.39 22.46
C LEU A 360 14.16 17.32 22.23
N VAL A 361 13.12 17.67 21.49
CA VAL A 361 12.04 16.75 21.12
C VAL A 361 12.38 16.07 19.80
N THR A 362 12.83 14.81 19.86
CA THR A 362 13.36 14.12 18.67
C THR A 362 12.29 13.62 17.68
N GLY A 363 10.99 13.79 17.97
CA GLY A 363 9.89 13.41 17.07
C GLY A 363 9.66 14.36 15.89
N ARG A 364 10.22 15.58 15.93
CA ARG A 364 10.29 16.48 14.76
C ARG A 364 11.60 16.35 13.97
N MET A 365 12.41 15.35 14.29
CA MET A 365 13.61 15.01 13.53
C MET A 365 13.26 13.93 12.49
N PRO A 366 14.03 13.81 11.40
CA PRO A 366 13.98 12.64 10.55
C PRO A 366 14.08 11.37 11.42
N GLY A 367 13.08 10.50 11.39
CA GLY A 367 12.84 9.55 12.48
C GLY A 367 13.99 8.59 12.75
N GLY A 368 14.85 8.88 13.72
CA GLY A 368 16.05 8.08 14.02
C GLY A 368 17.38 8.83 13.91
N LEU A 369 17.35 10.08 13.44
CA LEU A 369 18.46 11.03 13.49
C LEU A 369 18.41 11.80 14.83
N GLY A 370 19.51 11.84 15.58
CA GLY A 370 19.64 12.58 16.83
C GLY A 370 19.92 14.07 16.60
N SER A 371 20.15 14.84 17.68
CA SER A 371 20.64 16.22 17.55
C SER A 371 22.01 16.30 16.88
N SER A 372 22.73 15.21 16.74
CA SER A 372 24.02 15.21 16.07
C SER A 372 24.00 14.25 14.89
N VAL A 373 24.72 14.61 13.84
CA VAL A 373 24.75 13.92 12.56
C VAL A 373 26.18 13.40 12.37
N ALA A 374 26.36 12.09 12.31
CA ALA A 374 27.65 11.48 12.06
C ALA A 374 27.68 10.78 10.70
N SER A 375 28.85 10.79 10.07
CA SER A 375 29.09 9.97 8.88
C SER A 375 28.93 8.48 9.22
N SER A 376 28.27 7.73 8.34
CA SER A 376 28.17 6.27 8.50
C SER A 376 29.54 5.60 8.38
N GLN A 377 30.46 6.18 7.61
CA GLN A 377 31.76 5.59 7.27
C GLN A 377 32.71 5.51 8.45
N ASN A 378 32.85 6.62 9.18
CA ASN A 378 33.85 6.75 10.23
C ASN A 378 33.26 7.15 11.58
N GLY A 379 31.95 7.46 11.64
CA GLY A 379 31.29 7.87 12.88
C GLY A 379 31.67 9.27 13.37
N ILE A 380 32.38 10.07 12.57
CA ILE A 380 32.76 11.45 12.89
C ILE A 380 31.56 12.38 12.65
N CYS A 381 31.39 13.38 13.51
CA CYS A 381 30.23 14.26 13.54
C CYS A 381 30.37 15.45 12.60
N LEU A 382 29.25 15.89 12.01
CA LEU A 382 29.12 17.18 11.35
C LEU A 382 29.33 18.28 12.39
N ASP A 383 30.23 19.22 12.10
CA ASP A 383 30.69 20.23 13.05
C ASP A 383 30.70 21.62 12.42
N ALA A 384 30.16 22.57 13.18
CA ALA A 384 30.17 24.00 12.93
C ALA A 384 31.35 24.66 13.64
N ALA A 385 32.55 24.44 13.12
CA ALA A 385 33.77 24.93 13.75
C ALA A 385 33.75 26.46 13.96
N ALA A 386 34.34 26.91 15.06
CA ALA A 386 34.37 28.32 15.42
C ALA A 386 35.08 29.14 14.34
N GLY A 387 34.50 30.29 13.96
CA GLY A 387 35.07 31.19 12.95
C GLY A 387 35.00 30.70 11.50
N MET A 388 34.46 29.50 11.23
CA MET A 388 34.31 28.97 9.87
C MET A 388 32.85 28.98 9.40
N THR A 389 32.61 29.44 8.18
CA THR A 389 31.29 29.38 7.56
C THR A 389 30.95 27.96 7.12
N ASP A 390 31.95 27.25 6.59
CA ASP A 390 31.82 25.86 6.14
C ASP A 390 31.59 24.92 7.33
N LEU A 391 30.78 23.88 7.10
CA LEU A 391 30.77 22.74 8.00
C LEU A 391 31.95 21.83 7.68
N VAL A 392 32.44 21.18 8.72
CA VAL A 392 33.48 20.15 8.63
C VAL A 392 33.00 18.88 9.31
N THR A 393 33.83 17.84 9.32
CA THR A 393 33.63 16.74 10.27
C THR A 393 34.67 16.80 11.38
N TRP A 394 34.24 16.61 12.63
CA TRP A 394 35.10 16.58 13.81
C TRP A 394 34.68 15.48 14.80
N GLU A 395 35.60 15.09 15.68
CA GLU A 395 35.33 14.09 16.72
C GLU A 395 34.06 14.43 17.49
N CYS A 396 33.17 13.45 17.61
CA CYS A 396 31.89 13.65 18.27
C CYS A 396 32.08 13.92 19.77
N HIS A 397 31.77 15.13 20.21
CA HIS A 397 31.84 15.55 21.61
C HIS A 397 30.50 16.13 22.12
N GLY A 398 29.47 16.19 21.27
CA GLY A 398 28.10 16.55 21.66
C GLY A 398 27.93 17.99 22.16
N ARG A 399 28.86 18.88 21.82
CA ARG A 399 28.73 20.32 22.12
C ARG A 399 27.80 20.97 21.10
N ASP A 400 27.37 22.19 21.39
CA ASP A 400 26.43 22.98 20.60
C ASP A 400 26.81 23.10 19.13
N ASN A 401 28.10 23.19 18.82
CA ASN A 401 28.63 23.24 17.46
C ASN A 401 28.58 21.89 16.73
N GLN A 402 27.98 20.85 17.31
CA GLN A 402 27.65 19.57 16.66
C GLN A 402 26.17 19.21 16.87
N ALA A 403 25.39 20.15 17.41
CA ALA A 403 23.99 19.97 17.76
C ALA A 403 23.09 20.75 16.80
N PHE A 404 22.32 20.01 16.02
CA PHE A 404 21.30 20.46 15.11
C PHE A 404 19.93 20.45 15.77
N THR A 405 19.14 21.47 15.47
CA THR A 405 17.70 21.49 15.68
C THR A 405 17.01 21.46 14.33
N TYR A 406 15.89 20.75 14.25
CA TYR A 406 15.19 20.48 13.00
C TYR A 406 13.82 21.11 13.03
N ARG A 407 13.47 21.85 11.98
CA ARG A 407 12.13 22.39 11.78
C ARG A 407 11.58 21.84 10.47
N ARG A 408 10.58 20.98 10.58
CA ARG A 408 9.88 20.39 9.43
C ARG A 408 8.94 21.41 8.79
N ASP A 409 8.97 21.54 7.47
CA ASP A 409 8.04 22.37 6.70
C ASP A 409 6.75 21.60 6.36
N ALA A 410 5.80 22.27 5.71
CA ALA A 410 4.52 21.67 5.33
C ALA A 410 4.64 20.55 4.28
N ARG A 411 5.73 20.53 3.50
CA ARG A 411 6.02 19.49 2.49
C ARG A 411 6.77 18.30 3.09
N GLY A 412 7.29 18.47 4.30
CA GLY A 412 8.03 17.46 5.03
C GLY A 412 9.54 17.51 4.87
N ASP A 413 10.05 18.58 4.28
CA ASP A 413 11.47 18.89 4.25
C ASP A 413 11.88 19.60 5.55
N TYR A 414 13.17 19.65 5.86
CA TYR A 414 13.68 20.12 7.14
C TYR A 414 14.63 21.29 6.97
N GLU A 415 14.37 22.38 7.70
CA GLU A 415 15.37 23.38 8.01
C GLU A 415 16.23 22.85 9.17
N MET A 416 17.55 22.82 8.99
CA MET A 416 18.51 22.37 10.00
C MET A 416 19.23 23.57 10.58
N LYS A 417 19.12 23.79 11.89
CA LYS A 417 19.78 24.89 12.59
C LYS A 417 20.92 24.40 13.47
N ILE A 418 22.05 25.07 13.39
CA ILE A 418 23.24 24.81 14.21
C ILE A 418 23.87 26.12 14.67
N SER A 419 24.19 26.23 15.96
CA SER A 419 24.78 27.43 16.57
C SER A 419 24.05 28.74 16.20
N GLY A 420 22.72 28.72 16.18
CA GLY A 420 21.89 29.89 15.84
C GLY A 420 21.77 30.24 14.35
N THR A 421 22.43 29.48 13.46
CA THR A 421 22.39 29.64 12.00
C THR A 421 21.71 28.46 11.33
N CYS A 422 21.35 28.60 10.05
CA CYS A 422 20.77 27.53 9.25
C CYS A 422 21.82 26.90 8.34
N LEU A 423 21.74 25.59 8.15
CA LEU A 423 22.53 24.85 7.19
C LEU A 423 22.01 25.13 5.78
N GLY A 424 22.90 25.53 4.89
CA GLY A 424 22.63 25.67 3.46
C GLY A 424 23.81 25.19 2.63
N VAL A 425 23.82 25.60 1.37
CA VAL A 425 24.86 25.25 0.40
C VAL A 425 25.51 26.51 -0.14
N SER A 426 26.85 26.51 -0.25
CA SER A 426 27.59 27.64 -0.79
C SER A 426 27.15 27.99 -2.22
N ALA A 427 27.10 29.28 -2.53
CA ALA A 427 26.71 29.77 -3.87
C ALA A 427 27.73 29.42 -4.97
N ALA A 428 28.98 29.12 -4.58
CA ALA A 428 30.06 28.79 -5.50
C ALA A 428 29.78 27.46 -6.22
N ARG A 429 29.60 27.51 -7.55
CA ARG A 429 29.21 26.35 -8.37
C ARG A 429 30.29 25.29 -8.49
N GLU A 430 31.57 25.68 -8.43
CA GLU A 430 32.71 24.79 -8.67
C GLU A 430 32.97 23.81 -7.51
N ARG A 431 32.67 24.23 -6.28
CA ARG A 431 32.73 23.39 -5.07
C ARG A 431 31.62 23.79 -4.11
N ARG A 432 30.42 23.29 -4.38
CA ARG A 432 29.30 23.43 -3.46
C ARG A 432 29.63 22.71 -2.15
N ARG A 433 29.61 23.44 -1.05
CA ARG A 433 29.90 22.94 0.30
C ARG A 433 28.71 23.22 1.22
N PRO A 434 28.48 22.38 2.24
CA PRO A 434 27.56 22.73 3.31
C PRO A 434 28.12 23.91 4.11
N VAL A 435 27.30 24.93 4.31
CA VAL A 435 27.68 26.17 5.00
C VAL A 435 26.63 26.57 6.02
N ARG A 436 27.06 27.31 7.02
CA ARG A 436 26.20 28.06 7.94
C ARG A 436 25.85 29.40 7.33
N GLN A 437 24.57 29.75 7.40
CA GLN A 437 24.07 31.03 6.92
C GLN A 437 22.91 31.54 7.77
N ALA A 438 22.60 32.82 7.66
CA ALA A 438 21.45 33.40 8.34
C ALA A 438 20.15 32.69 7.89
N CYS A 439 19.27 32.36 8.83
CA CYS A 439 18.06 31.62 8.51
C CYS A 439 17.07 32.47 7.69
N SER A 440 16.80 32.06 6.45
CA SER A 440 15.81 32.63 5.54
C SER A 440 14.51 31.82 5.50
N GLY A 441 14.59 30.51 5.81
CA GLY A 441 13.50 29.56 5.61
C GLY A 441 13.22 29.23 4.14
N GLY A 442 14.06 29.71 3.22
CA GLY A 442 13.97 29.42 1.80
C GLY A 442 14.40 28.00 1.43
N PRO A 443 14.08 27.51 0.21
CA PRO A 443 14.42 26.16 -0.24
C PRO A 443 15.93 25.87 -0.26
N GLU A 444 16.78 26.90 -0.30
CA GLU A 444 18.24 26.83 -0.16
C GLU A 444 18.75 26.50 1.26
N GLN A 445 17.82 26.31 2.20
CA GLN A 445 18.07 25.89 3.58
C GLN A 445 17.24 24.67 3.97
N LEU A 446 16.53 24.08 3.01
CA LEU A 446 15.69 22.91 3.24
C LEU A 446 16.41 21.65 2.79
N TRP A 447 16.24 20.62 3.61
CA TRP A 447 16.91 19.34 3.48
C TRP A 447 15.87 18.22 3.54
N ARG A 448 15.91 17.34 2.55
CA ARG A 448 15.13 16.13 2.50
C ARG A 448 15.95 14.98 3.04
N PHE A 449 15.37 14.26 3.98
CA PHE A 449 15.97 13.08 4.58
C PHE A 449 15.31 11.85 4.00
N THR A 450 16.09 11.03 3.31
CA THR A 450 15.58 9.75 2.79
C THR A 450 16.21 8.62 3.57
N PHE A 451 15.36 7.77 4.13
CA PHE A 451 15.79 6.59 4.85
C PHE A 451 16.46 5.61 3.89
N ARG A 452 17.65 5.13 4.23
CA ARG A 452 18.42 4.19 3.41
C ARG A 452 18.99 3.12 4.34
N SER A 453 18.23 2.09 4.69
CA SER A 453 18.79 0.92 5.38
C SER A 453 18.95 -0.22 4.39
N PRO A 454 20.18 -0.62 4.02
CA PRO A 454 20.37 -1.72 3.07
C PRO A 454 19.97 -3.08 3.67
N HIS A 455 20.16 -3.31 4.97
CA HIS A 455 20.00 -4.64 5.57
C HIS A 455 19.72 -4.62 7.08
N ASN A 456 18.52 -4.25 7.55
CA ASN A 456 18.04 -4.38 8.95
C ASN A 456 18.96 -3.88 10.10
N ASP A 457 20.13 -3.33 9.77
CA ASP A 457 21.19 -2.90 10.65
C ASP A 457 21.32 -1.40 10.36
N TRP A 458 20.65 -0.63 11.21
CA TRP A 458 20.79 0.81 11.45
C TRP A 458 20.14 1.79 10.48
N LEU A 459 19.66 2.88 11.09
CA LEU A 459 18.92 3.97 10.46
C LEU A 459 19.91 4.94 9.78
N HIS A 460 20.29 4.66 8.54
CA HIS A 460 21.08 5.60 7.74
C HIS A 460 20.18 6.50 6.89
N TRP A 461 20.69 7.70 6.65
CA TRP A 461 19.97 8.76 5.96
C TRP A 461 20.81 9.31 4.83
N GLU A 462 20.22 9.37 3.65
CA GLU A 462 20.67 10.26 2.59
C GLU A 462 20.11 11.66 2.89
N VAL A 463 21.00 12.65 3.00
CA VAL A 463 20.64 14.05 3.32
C VAL A 463 20.77 14.88 2.05
N ARG A 464 19.63 15.25 1.48
CA ARG A 464 19.54 15.87 0.16
C ARG A 464 19.09 17.32 0.28
N HIS A 465 19.80 18.22 -0.37
CA HIS A 465 19.45 19.63 -0.41
C HIS A 465 18.31 19.89 -1.40
N VAL A 466 17.24 20.55 -0.95
CA VAL A 466 15.99 20.69 -1.72
C VAL A 466 16.18 21.55 -2.97
N ALA A 467 16.91 22.67 -2.87
CA ALA A 467 17.07 23.58 -4.00
C ALA A 467 17.99 23.06 -5.12
N THR A 468 18.97 22.22 -4.80
CA THR A 468 19.95 21.73 -5.80
C THR A 468 19.82 20.27 -6.16
N ASP A 469 18.99 19.50 -5.43
CA ASP A 469 18.87 18.04 -5.54
C ASP A 469 20.20 17.28 -5.36
N LEU A 470 21.17 17.92 -4.68
CA LEU A 470 22.48 17.34 -4.37
C LEU A 470 22.48 16.77 -2.97
N CYS A 471 23.25 15.71 -2.76
CA CYS A 471 23.41 15.04 -1.48
C CYS A 471 24.65 15.52 -0.74
N LEU A 472 24.52 15.65 0.57
CA LEU A 472 25.63 15.91 1.47
C LEU A 472 26.60 14.71 1.43
N GLN A 473 27.86 14.99 1.14
CA GLN A 473 28.88 14.00 0.88
C GLN A 473 30.12 14.25 1.74
N LEU A 474 30.64 13.17 2.32
CA LEU A 474 31.98 13.15 2.91
C LEU A 474 33.02 12.97 1.80
N GLU A 475 34.03 13.82 1.78
CA GLU A 475 35.13 13.73 0.82
C GLU A 475 36.10 12.58 1.16
N PRO A 476 36.93 12.12 0.20
CA PRO A 476 37.91 11.06 0.42
C PRO A 476 38.93 11.32 1.53
N ASP A 477 39.10 12.57 1.96
CA ASP A 477 39.95 12.94 3.09
C ASP A 477 39.31 12.63 4.46
N PHE A 478 38.03 12.21 4.46
CA PHE A 478 37.22 11.91 5.64
C PHE A 478 37.09 13.07 6.64
N ARG A 479 37.38 14.31 6.20
CA ARG A 479 37.40 15.53 7.03
C ARG A 479 36.57 16.65 6.43
N SER A 480 36.59 16.77 5.11
CA SER A 480 35.90 17.82 4.38
C SER A 480 34.58 17.33 3.80
N LEU A 481 33.69 18.28 3.60
CA LEU A 481 32.34 18.04 3.10
C LEU A 481 32.14 18.72 1.76
N SER A 482 31.30 18.12 0.94
CA SER A 482 30.81 18.69 -0.31
C SER A 482 29.38 18.27 -0.60
N MET A 483 28.87 18.80 -1.71
CA MET A 483 27.57 18.46 -2.27
C MET A 483 27.78 17.72 -3.60
N GLY A 484 27.36 16.46 -3.67
CA GLY A 484 27.50 15.60 -4.84
C GLY A 484 26.16 15.15 -5.42
N THR A 485 26.17 14.54 -6.60
CA THR A 485 24.99 13.84 -7.12
C THR A 485 24.63 12.69 -6.18
N CYS A 486 23.34 12.48 -5.92
CA CYS A 486 22.89 11.42 -5.02
C CYS A 486 23.09 10.04 -5.66
N VAL A 487 24.16 9.35 -5.27
CA VAL A 487 24.57 8.04 -5.82
C VAL A 487 24.42 6.90 -4.81
N ARG A 488 23.77 7.17 -3.66
CA ARG A 488 23.55 6.20 -2.57
C ARG A 488 24.85 5.58 -2.05
N SER A 489 25.97 6.28 -2.20
CA SER A 489 27.25 5.78 -1.73
C SER A 489 27.32 5.87 -0.21
N ASN A 490 28.15 5.00 0.32
CA ASN A 490 28.53 4.93 1.72
C ASN A 490 28.98 6.29 2.31
N VAL A 491 29.64 7.14 1.51
CA VAL A 491 30.07 8.50 1.92
C VAL A 491 28.94 9.56 1.90
N GLN A 492 27.75 9.21 1.39
CA GLN A 492 26.55 10.06 1.40
C GLN A 492 25.52 9.59 2.44
N GLN A 493 25.90 8.64 3.29
CA GLN A 493 25.05 8.10 4.34
C GLN A 493 25.41 8.69 5.70
N TRP A 494 24.40 9.17 6.39
CA TRP A 494 24.51 9.86 7.68
C TRP A 494 23.69 9.12 8.73
N ARG A 495 24.12 9.16 9.98
CA ARG A 495 23.50 8.44 11.10
C ARG A 495 23.57 9.24 12.38
N THR A 496 22.83 8.79 13.38
CA THR A 496 23.02 9.24 14.76
C THR A 496 24.34 8.71 15.33
N PRO A 497 25.18 9.55 15.96
CA PRO A 497 26.40 9.11 16.62
C PRO A 497 26.16 8.00 17.64
N GLY A 498 27.17 7.14 17.86
CA GLY A 498 27.05 5.98 18.75
C GLY A 498 26.61 6.29 20.17
N TRP A 499 27.07 7.41 20.74
CA TRP A 499 26.68 7.84 22.08
C TRP A 499 25.24 8.38 22.16
N LEU A 500 24.63 8.70 21.01
CA LEU A 500 23.19 8.99 20.88
C LEU A 500 22.38 7.77 20.41
N ARG A 501 23.03 6.65 20.05
CA ARG A 501 22.32 5.43 19.63
C ARG A 501 21.61 4.80 20.83
N PRO A 502 20.36 4.33 20.68
CA PRO A 502 19.73 3.47 21.66
C PRO A 502 20.59 2.21 21.93
N PRO A 503 20.80 1.81 23.19
CA PRO A 503 21.69 0.69 23.55
C PRO A 503 21.18 -0.68 23.12
N ASP A 504 19.88 -0.85 22.83
CA ASP A 504 19.31 -2.12 22.33
C ASP A 504 19.66 -2.42 20.87
N THR A 505 20.55 -1.62 20.30
CA THR A 505 20.83 -1.69 18.88
C THR A 505 22.22 -2.34 18.69
N PRO A 506 22.30 -3.51 18.03
CA PRO A 506 23.46 -4.41 18.11
C PRO A 506 24.70 -3.87 17.40
N ASP A 507 25.75 -3.52 18.15
CA ASP A 507 26.99 -2.93 17.63
C ASP A 507 27.86 -3.98 16.92
N ARG A 508 27.63 -4.17 15.62
CA ARG A 508 28.40 -5.14 14.80
C ARG A 508 29.78 -4.64 14.37
N THR A 509 30.13 -3.38 14.61
CA THR A 509 31.43 -2.81 14.21
C THR A 509 32.63 -3.38 14.98
N GLY A 510 32.42 -4.14 16.07
CA GLY A 510 33.49 -4.72 16.89
C GLY A 510 33.84 -6.19 16.63
N ALA A 511 33.07 -6.94 15.82
CA ALA A 511 33.19 -8.40 15.76
C ALA A 511 34.26 -8.95 14.79
N GLY A 512 35.02 -8.09 14.10
CA GLY A 512 35.92 -8.51 13.02
C GLY A 512 37.39 -8.76 13.38
N ALA A 513 37.85 -8.43 14.60
CA ALA A 513 39.30 -8.34 14.89
C ALA A 513 39.82 -9.21 16.03
N ALA A 514 39.12 -10.28 16.43
CA ALA A 514 39.60 -11.19 17.47
C ALA A 514 39.32 -12.65 17.17
N HIS A 515 39.98 -13.22 16.16
CA HIS A 515 40.30 -14.66 16.17
C HIS A 515 41.46 -14.99 15.22
N ARG A 516 42.69 -14.75 15.69
CA ARG A 516 43.87 -15.59 15.42
C ARG A 516 44.99 -15.17 16.37
N GLY A 517 44.90 -15.68 17.60
CA GLY A 517 45.98 -15.64 18.58
C GLY A 517 46.19 -17.06 19.07
N THR A 518 47.14 -17.75 18.46
CA THR A 518 47.66 -19.04 18.89
C THR A 518 48.07 -18.98 20.36
N ARG A 519 47.56 -19.93 21.13
CA ARG A 519 47.83 -20.14 22.54
C ARG A 519 49.20 -20.80 22.68
N THR A 520 50.21 -20.05 23.10
CA THR A 520 51.41 -20.60 23.75
C THR A 520 51.52 -19.96 25.12
N GLY A 521 51.47 -20.82 26.14
CA GLY A 521 51.59 -20.43 27.54
C GLY A 521 53.03 -20.08 27.90
N GLY A 522 53.16 -19.14 28.84
CA GLY A 522 54.42 -18.78 29.49
C GLY A 522 54.14 -17.67 30.48
N GLY A 523 54.11 -18.02 31.76
CA GLY A 523 53.76 -17.13 32.86
C GLY A 523 54.80 -16.04 33.13
N GLY A 524 54.32 -14.94 33.71
CA GLY A 524 55.13 -13.85 34.23
C GLY A 524 54.28 -12.93 35.08
N GLN A 525 54.29 -13.15 36.40
CA GLN A 525 53.80 -12.21 37.42
C GLN A 525 54.63 -10.93 37.35
N PHE A 526 53.98 -9.76 37.29
CA PHE A 526 54.60 -8.49 37.67
C PHE A 526 53.65 -7.71 38.59
N THR A 527 54.07 -7.60 39.84
CA THR A 527 53.57 -6.70 40.87
C THR A 527 53.92 -5.25 40.51
N TYR A 528 52.92 -4.35 40.55
CA TYR A 528 53.16 -2.91 40.54
C TYR A 528 53.22 -2.39 41.98
N ALA A 529 54.40 -1.88 42.37
CA ALA A 529 54.59 -1.10 43.57
C ALA A 529 54.28 0.38 43.27
N HIS A 530 53.39 0.96 44.07
CA HIS A 530 53.22 2.41 44.16
C HIS A 530 54.49 3.04 44.76
N ARG A 531 54.98 4.11 44.14
CA ARG A 531 55.80 5.12 44.82
C ARG A 531 55.08 6.46 44.80
N SER A 532 55.10 7.06 45.98
CA SER A 532 54.84 8.43 46.40
C SER A 532 55.30 9.52 45.46
#